data_AF-A0A239EDZ0-F1
#
_entry.id   AF-A0A239EDZ0-F1
#
_cell.length_a   1.000
_cell.length_b   1.000
_cell.length_c   1.000
_cell.angle_alpha   90.00
_cell.angle_beta   90.00
_cell.angle_gamma   90.00
#
_symmetry.space_group_name_H-M   'P 1'
#
loop_
_entity.id
_entity.type
_entity.pdbx_description
1 polymer ?
#
loop_
_entity_poly.entity_id
_entity_poly.type
_entity_poly.pdbx_seq_one_letter_code
_entity_poly.pdbx_strand_id
1 'polypeptide(L)' 'MTPEDRDRLARTRYAMLSAMRASGVLLMLLGLWIWNGNILRDGGWPVVGVPLFAIGFIESLLLPQIFARKWRTPPE' A
#
# COMPACT_ATOMS: atom_id res chain seq x y z
N MET A 1 16.93 -22.27 -12.97
CA MET A 1 15.64 -21.57 -13.19
C MET A 1 15.34 -21.62 -14.67
N THR A 2 14.25 -22.26 -15.04
CA THR A 2 13.77 -22.26 -16.42
C THR A 2 13.22 -20.88 -16.79
N PRO A 3 13.08 -20.52 -18.07
CA PRO A 3 12.44 -19.27 -18.49
C PRO A 3 11.04 -19.10 -17.88
N GLU A 4 10.27 -20.19 -17.78
CA GLU A 4 8.92 -20.20 -17.18
C GLU A 4 8.93 -19.83 -15.69
N ASP A 5 9.94 -20.30 -14.94
CA ASP A 5 10.08 -19.98 -13.52
C ASP A 5 10.35 -18.48 -13.31
N ARG A 6 11.13 -17.86 -14.21
CA ARG A 6 11.45 -16.42 -14.16
C ARG A 6 10.20 -15.58 -14.43
N ASP A 7 9.38 -15.98 -15.39
CA ASP A 7 8.14 -15.30 -15.73
C ASP A 7 7.10 -15.40 -14.60
N ARG A 8 6.96 -16.58 -13.99
CA ARG A 8 6.09 -16.75 -12.81
C ARG A 8 6.53 -15.84 -11.66
N LEU A 9 7.83 -15.82 -11.36
CA LEU A 9 8.38 -14.98 -10.30
C LEU A 9 8.14 -13.48 -10.57
N ALA A 10 8.34 -13.03 -11.81
CA ALA A 10 8.09 -11.64 -12.20
C ALA A 10 6.62 -11.25 -12.03
N ARG A 11 5.69 -12.11 -12.46
CA ARG A 11 4.24 -11.90 -12.27
C ARG A 11 3.85 -11.82 -10.80
N THR A 12 4.36 -12.73 -9.97
CA THR A 12 4.09 -12.73 -8.53
C THR A 12 4.58 -11.44 -7.87
N ARG A 13 5.79 -10.98 -8.20
CA ARG A 13 6.33 -9.71 -7.66
C ARG A 13 5.48 -8.52 -8.07
N TYR A 14 5.06 -8.45 -9.34
CA TYR A 14 4.17 -7.40 -9.83
C TYR A 14 2.82 -7.40 -9.10
N ALA A 15 2.21 -8.57 -8.93
CA ALA A 15 0.94 -8.72 -8.22
C ALA A 15 1.07 -8.26 -6.76
N MET A 16 2.15 -8.66 -6.07
CA MET A 16 2.42 -8.23 -4.70
C MET A 16 2.60 -6.71 -4.60
N LEU A 17 3.43 -6.09 -5.44
CA LEU A 17 3.62 -4.63 -5.41
C LEU A 17 2.33 -3.88 -5.69
N SER A 18 1.52 -4.38 -6.62
CA SER A 18 0.22 -3.79 -6.95
C SER A 18 -0.75 -3.90 -5.77
N ALA A 19 -0.79 -5.06 -5.11
CA ALA A 19 -1.61 -5.28 -3.92
C ALA A 19 -1.18 -4.37 -2.75
N MET A 20 0.11 -4.17 -2.52
CA MET A 20 0.62 -3.26 -1.48
C MET A 20 0.28 -1.79 -1.76
N ARG A 21 0.29 -1.37 -3.03
CA ARG A 21 -0.18 -0.03 -3.40
C ARG A 21 -1.67 0.11 -3.14
N ALA A 22 -2.45 -0.89 -3.56
CA ALA A 22 -3.88 -0.90 -3.36
C ALA A 22 -4.26 -0.91 -1.87
N SER A 23 -3.56 -1.65 -1.01
CA SER A 23 -3.81 -1.65 0.44
C SER A 23 -3.61 -0.27 1.05
N GLY A 24 -2.49 0.40 0.72
CA GLY A 24 -2.23 1.75 1.19
C GLY A 24 -3.28 2.76 0.70
N VAL A 25 -3.69 2.68 -0.56
CA VAL A 25 -4.76 3.54 -1.11
C VAL A 25 -6.09 3.29 -0.39
N LEU A 26 -6.44 2.04 -0.12
CA LEU A 26 -7.66 1.70 0.62
C LEU A 26 -7.62 2.29 2.04
N LEU A 27 -6.50 2.15 2.76
CA LEU A 27 -6.33 2.76 4.08
C LEU A 27 -6.41 4.29 4.02
N MET A 28 -5.84 4.90 2.97
CA MET A 28 -5.91 6.33 2.75
C MET A 28 -7.37 6.79 2.57
N LEU A 29 -8.13 6.09 1.72
CA LEU A 29 -9.55 6.38 1.50
C LEU A 29 -10.39 6.17 2.76
N LEU A 30 -10.10 5.12 3.55
CA LEU A 30 -10.75 4.91 4.84
C LEU A 30 -10.45 6.07 5.80
N GLY A 31 -9.21 6.51 5.91
CA GLY A 31 -8.84 7.68 6.71
C GLY A 31 -9.58 8.96 6.27
N LEU A 32 -9.69 9.18 4.96
CA LEU A 32 -10.43 10.31 4.39
C LEU A 32 -11.93 10.25 4.75
N TRP A 33 -12.51 9.05 4.70
CA TRP A 33 -13.91 8.81 5.04
C TRP A 33 -14.17 9.00 6.53
N ILE A 34 -13.25 8.59 7.41
CA ILE A 34 -13.32 8.87 8.85
C ILE A 34 -13.19 10.37 9.12
N TRP A 35 -12.31 11.05 8.39
CA TRP A 35 -12.07 12.49 8.59
C TRP A 35 -13.31 13.32 8.24
N ASN A 36 -13.96 13.06 7.11
CA ASN A 36 -15.05 13.92 6.59
C ASN A 36 -16.45 13.30 6.68
N GLY A 37 -16.55 12.00 6.97
CA GLY A 37 -17.81 11.26 6.98
C GLY A 37 -18.31 10.95 8.38
N ASN A 38 -19.58 10.59 8.48
CA ASN A 38 -20.26 10.34 9.75
C ASN A 38 -20.19 8.87 10.21
N ILE A 39 -19.14 8.13 9.81
CA ILE A 39 -19.06 6.68 10.05
C ILE A 39 -18.70 6.32 11.50
N LEU A 40 -17.95 7.17 12.19
CA LEU A 40 -17.56 6.98 13.59
C LEU A 40 -18.09 8.09 14.50
N ARG A 41 -18.23 9.30 13.96
CA ARG A 41 -18.69 10.49 14.67
C ARG A 41 -19.38 11.43 13.68
N ASP A 42 -20.51 11.99 14.07
CA ASP A 42 -21.20 13.00 13.28
C ASP A 42 -20.31 14.24 13.08
N GLY A 43 -20.20 14.68 11.82
CA GLY A 43 -19.31 15.75 11.40
C GLY A 43 -17.87 15.31 11.15
N GLY A 44 -17.58 14.00 11.20
CA GLY A 44 -16.24 13.45 11.00
C GLY A 44 -15.34 13.50 12.22
N TRP A 45 -14.25 12.74 12.17
CA TRP A 45 -13.27 12.65 13.26
C TRP A 45 -11.84 12.89 12.76
N PRO A 46 -11.43 14.15 12.55
CA PRO A 46 -10.12 14.50 12.01
C PRO A 46 -8.94 13.90 12.80
N VAL A 47 -9.05 13.85 14.13
CA VAL A 47 -8.01 13.33 15.02
C VAL A 47 -7.65 11.87 14.72
N VAL A 48 -8.60 11.07 14.22
CA VAL A 48 -8.38 9.67 13.83
C VAL A 48 -8.17 9.53 12.33
N GLY A 49 -8.98 10.25 11.54
CA GLY A 49 -8.96 10.14 10.09
C GLY A 49 -7.68 10.66 9.45
N VAL A 50 -7.13 11.79 9.94
CA VAL A 50 -5.90 12.39 9.38
C VAL A 50 -4.68 11.48 9.58
N PRO A 51 -4.39 10.95 10.79
CA PRO A 51 -3.31 9.99 10.96
C PRO A 51 -3.48 8.73 10.09
N LEU A 52 -4.70 8.18 10.01
CA LEU A 52 -4.96 6.98 9.21
C LEU A 52 -4.75 7.25 7.72
N PHE A 53 -5.23 8.40 7.23
CA PHE A 53 -5.00 8.86 5.86
C PHE A 53 -3.50 8.95 5.56
N ALA A 54 -2.74 9.61 6.45
CA ALA A 54 -1.31 9.79 6.28
C ALA A 54 -0.55 8.45 6.26
N ILE A 55 -0.93 7.50 7.13
CA ILE A 55 -0.36 6.16 7.15
C ILE A 55 -0.63 5.44 5.82
N GLY A 56 -1.88 5.41 5.36
CA GLY A 56 -2.23 4.77 4.08
C GLY A 56 -1.51 5.40 2.88
N PHE A 57 -1.40 6.74 2.86
CA PHE A 57 -0.65 7.46 1.84
C PHE A 57 0.83 7.06 1.83
N ILE A 58 1.49 7.11 2.99
CA ILE A 58 2.89 6.73 3.15
C ILE A 58 3.10 5.26 2.77
N GLU A 59 2.23 4.36 3.22
CA GLU A 59 2.30 2.92 2.91
C GLU A 59 2.22 2.67 1.41
N SER A 60 1.27 3.33 0.72
CA SER A 60 1.04 3.17 -0.72
C SER A 60 2.25 3.54 -1.58
N LEU A 61 3.14 4.39 -1.06
CA LEU A 61 4.32 4.89 -1.75
C LEU A 61 5.60 4.19 -1.29
N LEU A 62 5.84 4.12 0.02
CA LEU A 62 7.12 3.69 0.58
C LEU A 62 7.27 2.17 0.63
N LEU A 63 6.25 1.42 1.09
CA LEU A 63 6.36 -0.04 1.15
C LEU A 63 6.70 -0.70 -0.19
N PRO A 64 6.00 -0.39 -1.31
CA PRO A 64 6.33 -1.02 -2.58
C PRO A 64 7.73 -0.62 -3.08
N GLN A 65 8.23 0.58 -2.76
CA GLN A 65 9.60 0.97 -3.11
C GLN A 65 10.63 0.17 -2.32
N ILE A 66 10.42 -0.03 -1.02
CA ILE A 66 11.32 -0.83 -0.16
C ILE A 66 11.38 -2.27 -0.66
N PHE A 67 10.23 -2.88 -0.95
CA PHE A 67 10.17 -4.26 -1.44
C PHE A 67 10.74 -4.41 -2.85
N ALA A 68 10.46 -3.47 -3.75
CA ALA A 68 11.05 -3.48 -5.08
C ALA A 68 12.59 -3.36 -5.04
N ARG A 69 13.15 -2.57 -4.11
CA ARG A 69 14.61 -2.51 -3.89
C ARG A 69 15.17 -3.84 -3.41
N LYS A 70 14.53 -4.45 -2.41
CA LYS A 70 14.94 -5.76 -1.85
C LYS A 70 14.92 -6.88 -2.90
N TRP A 71 14.03 -6.81 -3.87
CA TRP A 71 13.97 -7.78 -4.97
C TRP A 71 14.86 -7.46 -6.17
N ARG A 72 15.42 -6.23 -6.21
CA ARG A 72 16.40 -5.81 -7.23
C ARG A 72 17.82 -6.17 -6.85
N THR A 73 18.17 -6.31 -5.57
CA THR A 73 19.52 -6.70 -5.14
C THR A 73 19.79 -8.16 -5.52
N PRO A 74 20.65 -8.43 -6.54
CA PRO A 74 21.26 -9.75 -6.63
C PRO A 74 22.14 -9.94 -5.39
N PRO A 75 22.19 -11.16 -4.81
CA PRO A 75 23.18 -11.44 -3.78
C PRO A 75 24.57 -11.28 -4.40
N GLU A 76 25.38 -10.44 -3.78
CA GLU A 76 26.85 -10.50 -3.90
C GLU A 76 27.36 -11.77 -3.23
#